data_AF-A0A2G5TRF0-F1
#
_entry.id   AF-A0A2G5TRF0-F1
#
_cell.length_a   1.000
_cell.length_b   1.000
_cell.length_c   1.000
_cell.angle_alpha   90.00
_cell.angle_beta   90.00
_cell.angle_gamma   90.00
#
_symmetry.space_group_name_H-M   'P 1'
#
loop_
_entity.id
_entity.type
_entity.pdbx_description
1 polymer ?
#
loop_
_entity_poly.entity_id
_entity_poly.type
_entity_poly.pdbx_seq_one_letter_code
_entity_poly.pdbx_strand_id
1 'polypeptide(L)'
;MSTRPTGADYRAELQKVGLSEKCIDGLMNVGGTAYVNFEKNYGPSPNFQDAIEAVCKMFMENKKFVKTQSEEDQKKYAIHLENQKKRQEEAYLID
;
A
#
# COMPACT_ATOMS: atom_id res chain seq x y z
N MET A 1 -11.32 -8.47 -17.73
CA MET A 1 -10.24 -7.50 -17.46
C MET A 1 -10.28 -7.23 -15.97
N SER A 2 -9.24 -7.60 -15.21
CA SER A 2 -9.15 -7.23 -13.80
C SER A 2 -8.83 -5.74 -13.72
N THR A 3 -9.75 -4.93 -13.20
CA THR A 3 -9.51 -3.50 -12.96
C THR A 3 -8.50 -3.37 -11.84
N ARG A 4 -7.42 -2.62 -12.07
CA ARG A 4 -6.42 -2.35 -11.02
C ARG A 4 -7.14 -1.72 -9.81
N PRO A 5 -6.81 -2.11 -8.57
CA PRO A 5 -7.43 -1.55 -7.38
C PRO A 5 -7.27 -0.02 -7.34
N THR A 6 -8.35 0.68 -7.04
CA THR A 6 -8.34 2.13 -6.79
C THR A 6 -7.91 2.43 -5.36
N GLY A 7 -7.62 3.70 -5.06
CA GLY A 7 -7.40 4.13 -3.67
C GLY A 7 -8.63 3.89 -2.78
N ALA A 8 -9.84 3.92 -3.34
CA ALA A 8 -11.07 3.59 -2.61
C ALA A 8 -11.14 2.09 -2.26
N ASP A 9 -10.75 1.22 -3.18
CA ASP A 9 -10.68 -0.23 -2.92
C ASP A 9 -9.66 -0.54 -1.83
N TYR A 10 -8.49 0.12 -1.88
CA TYR A 10 -7.46 -0.02 -0.85
C TYR A 10 -7.96 0.42 0.53
N ARG A 11 -8.61 1.58 0.63
CA ARG A 11 -9.24 2.05 1.88
C ARG A 11 -10.26 1.02 2.39
N ALA A 12 -11.14 0.51 1.53
CA ALA A 12 -12.15 -0.46 1.91
C ALA A 12 -11.53 -1.75 2.47
N GLU A 13 -10.42 -2.23 1.90
CA GLU A 13 -9.68 -3.38 2.42
C GLU A 13 -9.11 -3.12 3.83
N LEU A 14 -8.59 -1.92 4.09
CA LEU A 14 -8.07 -1.55 5.40
C LEU A 14 -9.19 -1.42 6.43
N GLN A 15 -10.35 -0.86 6.05
CA GLN A 15 -11.53 -0.80 6.89
C GLN A 15 -12.06 -2.21 7.22
N LYS A 16 -12.03 -3.14 6.26
CA LYS A 16 -12.49 -4.52 6.43
C LYS A 16 -11.69 -5.28 7.49
N VAL A 17 -10.39 -5.02 7.62
CA VAL A 17 -9.56 -5.61 8.70
C VAL A 17 -9.63 -4.82 10.01
N GLY A 18 -10.43 -3.75 10.03
CA GLY A 18 -10.75 -2.97 11.23
C GLY A 18 -9.67 -1.99 11.67
N LEU A 19 -8.79 -1.53 10.76
CA LEU A 19 -7.84 -0.46 11.09
C LEU A 19 -8.59 0.79 11.55
N SER A 20 -7.99 1.54 12.49
CA SER A 20 -8.52 2.84 12.89
C SER A 20 -8.48 3.83 11.71
N GLU A 21 -9.49 4.71 11.63
CA GLU A 21 -9.58 5.74 10.57
C GLU A 21 -8.31 6.61 10.50
N LYS A 22 -7.71 6.94 11.66
CA LYS A 22 -6.44 7.67 11.71
C LYS A 22 -5.29 6.91 11.04
N CYS A 23 -5.20 5.60 11.27
CA CYS A 23 -4.17 4.76 10.64
C CYS A 23 -4.42 4.65 9.13
N ILE A 24 -5.67 4.48 8.72
CA ILE A 24 -6.09 4.44 7.31
C ILE A 24 -5.71 5.74 6.61
N ASP A 25 -6.10 6.88 7.15
CA ASP A 25 -5.80 8.18 6.56
C ASP A 25 -4.28 8.41 6.41
N GLY A 26 -3.50 7.98 7.40
CA GLY A 26 -2.04 8.05 7.30
C GLY A 26 -1.45 7.16 6.20
N LEU A 27 -1.94 5.93 6.05
CA LEU A 27 -1.55 5.04 4.94
C LEU A 27 -1.94 5.61 3.57
N MET A 28 -3.14 6.18 3.47
CA MET A 28 -3.60 6.87 2.25
C MET A 28 -2.70 8.07 1.92
N ASN A 29 -2.29 8.83 2.93
CA ASN A 29 -1.37 9.96 2.76
C ASN A 29 0.02 9.53 2.32
N VAL A 30 0.55 8.40 2.81
CA VAL A 30 1.83 7.86 2.33
C VAL A 30 1.73 7.51 0.83
N GLY A 31 0.65 6.84 0.42
CA GLY A 31 0.40 6.52 -0.99
C GLY A 31 0.28 7.77 -1.87
N GLY A 32 -0.52 8.75 -1.45
CA GLY A 32 -0.67 10.02 -2.16
C GLY A 32 0.65 10.81 -2.27
N THR A 33 1.42 10.84 -1.18
CA THR A 33 2.75 11.49 -1.18
C THR A 33 3.73 10.76 -2.11
N ALA A 34 3.71 9.43 -2.14
CA ALA A 34 4.53 8.65 -3.06
C ALA A 34 4.17 8.94 -4.52
N TYR A 35 2.87 9.02 -4.84
CA TYR A 35 2.40 9.38 -6.18
C TYR A 35 2.89 10.76 -6.62
N VAL A 36 2.67 11.80 -5.81
CA VAL A 36 3.14 13.17 -6.11
C VAL A 36 4.66 13.22 -6.27
N ASN A 37 5.40 12.52 -5.40
CA ASN A 37 6.86 12.48 -5.48
C ASN A 37 7.35 11.75 -6.73
N PHE A 38 6.67 10.69 -7.16
CA PHE A 38 7.02 9.96 -8.38
C PHE A 38 6.92 10.86 -9.60
N GLU A 39 5.79 11.55 -9.78
CA GLU A 39 5.60 12.50 -10.88
C GLU A 39 6.63 13.64 -10.84
N LYS A 40 6.90 14.18 -9.64
CA LYS A 40 7.85 15.28 -9.47
C LYS A 40 9.30 14.89 -9.77
N ASN A 41 9.72 13.70 -9.35
CA ASN A 41 11.14 13.31 -9.42
C ASN A 41 11.52 12.69 -10.76
N TYR A 42 10.58 12.01 -11.43
CA TYR A 42 10.87 11.24 -12.66
C TYR A 42 10.13 11.78 -13.89
N GLY A 43 9.20 12.72 -13.73
CA GLY A 43 8.50 13.36 -14.83
C GLY A 43 7.64 12.40 -15.65
N PRO A 44 7.40 12.69 -16.95
CA PRO A 44 6.45 11.93 -17.78
C PRO A 44 6.99 10.60 -18.32
N SER A 45 8.27 10.29 -18.12
CA SER A 45 8.91 9.10 -18.73
C SER A 45 9.86 8.39 -17.76
N PRO A 46 9.35 7.87 -16.63
CA PRO A 46 10.12 7.07 -15.69
C PRO A 46 10.61 5.78 -16.35
N ASN A 47 11.84 5.36 -16.03
CA ASN A 47 12.34 4.06 -16.43
C ASN A 47 11.93 2.96 -15.40
N PHE A 48 12.27 1.71 -15.71
CA PHE A 48 11.91 0.58 -14.86
C PHE A 48 12.53 0.65 -13.45
N GLN A 49 13.77 1.12 -13.34
CA GLN A 49 14.47 1.26 -12.06
C GLN A 49 13.84 2.36 -11.19
N ASP A 50 13.42 3.47 -11.80
CA ASP A 50 12.71 4.56 -11.12
C ASP A 50 11.40 4.06 -10.49
N ALA A 51 10.65 3.23 -11.23
CA ALA A 51 9.41 2.62 -10.74
C ALA A 51 9.68 1.68 -9.55
N ILE A 52 10.71 0.84 -9.63
CA ILE A 52 11.11 -0.03 -8.51
C ILE A 52 11.47 0.80 -7.28
N GLU A 53 12.32 1.82 -7.45
CA GLU A 53 12.77 2.68 -6.35
C GLU A 53 11.58 3.34 -5.65
N ALA A 54 10.66 3.93 -6.42
CA ALA A 54 9.49 4.61 -5.89
C ALA A 54 8.58 3.68 -5.10
N VAL A 55 8.31 2.49 -5.63
CA VAL A 55 7.49 1.46 -4.96
C VAL A 55 8.19 0.97 -3.68
N CYS A 56 9.48 0.65 -3.74
CA CYS A 56 10.24 0.23 -2.56
C CYS A 56 10.24 1.30 -1.47
N LYS A 57 10.40 2.58 -1.84
CA LYS A 57 10.35 3.69 -0.90
C LYS A 57 8.98 3.82 -0.25
N MET A 58 7.89 3.74 -1.03
CA MET A 58 6.53 3.77 -0.49
C MET A 58 6.30 2.64 0.53
N PHE A 59 6.75 1.41 0.23
CA PHE A 59 6.64 0.28 1.16
C PHE A 59 7.42 0.52 2.46
N MET A 60 8.63 1.08 2.37
CA MET A 60 9.41 1.42 3.57
C MET A 60 8.73 2.50 4.41
N GLU A 61 8.15 3.53 3.79
CA GLU A 61 7.43 4.59 4.49
C GLU A 61 6.15 4.07 5.15
N ASN A 62 5.38 3.20 4.48
CA ASN A 62 4.24 2.51 5.10
C ASN A 62 4.67 1.72 6.33
N LYS A 63 5.77 0.96 6.25
CA LYS A 63 6.29 0.17 7.38
C LYS A 63 6.75 1.07 8.53
N LYS A 64 7.40 2.20 8.24
CA LYS A 64 7.78 3.18 9.27
C LYS A 64 6.56 3.80 9.92
N PHE A 65 5.59 4.23 9.12
CA PHE A 65 4.35 4.83 9.61
C PHE A 65 3.55 3.88 10.51
N VAL A 66 3.34 2.63 10.08
CA VAL A 66 2.55 1.66 10.86
C VAL A 66 3.19 1.39 12.22
N LYS A 67 4.52 1.36 12.31
CA LYS A 67 5.24 1.21 13.59
C LYS A 67 4.99 2.34 14.60
N THR A 68 4.52 3.51 14.15
CA THR A 68 4.17 4.62 15.05
C THR A 68 2.71 4.58 15.50
N GLN A 69 1.92 3.64 14.97
CA GLN A 69 0.51 3.45 15.34
C GLN A 69 0.36 2.52 16.55
N SER A 70 -0.86 2.37 17.04
CA SER A 70 -1.19 1.45 18.14
C SER A 70 -0.77 0.00 17.84
N GLU A 71 -0.47 -0.80 18.87
CA GLU A 71 -0.17 -2.22 18.66
C GLU A 71 -1.32 -2.96 17.97
N GLU A 72 -2.57 -2.55 18.23
CA GLU A 72 -3.75 -3.11 17.59
C GLU A 72 -3.75 -2.83 16.09
N ASP A 73 -3.51 -1.58 15.68
CA ASP A 73 -3.42 -1.21 14.26
C ASP A 73 -2.23 -1.90 13.57
N GLN A 74 -1.09 -2.05 14.26
CA GLN A 74 0.05 -2.80 13.74
C GLN A 74 -0.32 -4.27 13.45
N LYS A 75 -1.02 -4.93 14.36
CA LYS A 75 -1.48 -6.33 14.20
C LYS A 75 -2.49 -6.45 13.05
N LYS A 76 -3.45 -5.54 12.97
CA LYS A 76 -4.46 -5.54 11.89
C LYS A 76 -3.84 -5.26 10.52
N TYR A 77 -2.85 -4.37 10.46
CA TYR A 77 -2.11 -4.14 9.22
C TYR A 77 -1.29 -5.36 8.80
N ALA A 78 -0.69 -6.09 9.74
CA ALA A 78 -0.02 -7.36 9.43
C ALA A 78 -1.00 -8.41 8.85
N ILE A 79 -2.21 -8.52 9.40
CA ILE A 79 -3.28 -9.38 8.85
C ILE A 79 -3.63 -8.96 7.42
N HIS A 80 -3.74 -7.66 7.15
CA HIS A 80 -3.96 -7.17 5.79
C HIS A 80 -2.86 -7.59 4.82
N LEU A 81 -1.58 -7.47 5.20
CA LEU A 81 -0.45 -7.91 4.37
C LEU A 81 -0.47 -9.43 4.12
N GLU A 82 -0.80 -10.23 5.13
CA GLU A 82 -0.93 -11.68 4.97
C GLU A 82 -2.07 -12.04 4.01
N ASN A 83 -3.21 -11.35 4.13
CA ASN A 83 -4.34 -11.53 3.22
C ASN A 83 -3.97 -11.14 1.78
N GLN A 84 -3.17 -10.09 1.55
CA GLN A 84 -2.67 -9.76 0.22
C GLN A 84 -1.76 -10.85 -0.32
N LYS A 85 -0.83 -11.36 0.49
CA LYS A 85 0.09 -12.45 0.11
C LYS A 85 -0.68 -13.70 -0.33
N LYS A 86 -1.68 -14.12 0.45
CA LYS A 86 -2.53 -15.28 0.12
C LYS A 86 -3.26 -15.10 -1.21
N ARG A 87 -3.88 -13.93 -1.44
CA ARG A 87 -4.54 -13.63 -2.72
C ARG A 87 -3.57 -13.69 -3.91
N GLN A 88 -2.35 -13.22 -3.71
CA GLN A 88 -1.33 -13.27 -4.75
C GLN A 88 -0.88 -14.72 -5.02
N GLU A 89 -0.63 -15.51 -3.98
CA GLU A 89 -0.29 -16.94 -4.10
C GLU A 89 -1.41 -17.73 -4.78
N GLU A 90 -2.67 -17.53 -4.40
CA GLU A 90 -3.84 -18.14 -5.05
C GLU A 90 -3.95 -17.74 -6.53
N ALA A 91 -3.67 -16.48 -6.87
CA ALA A 91 -3.67 -16.03 -8.26
C ALA A 91 -2.57 -16.69 -9.10
N TYR A 92 -1.41 -17.01 -8.51
CA TYR A 92 -0.31 -17.71 -9.17
C TYR A 92 -0.52 -19.24 -9.29
N LEU A 93 -1.46 -19.82 -8.55
CA LEU A 93 -1.79 -21.26 -8.61
C LEU A 93 -2.88 -21.58 -9.64
N ILE A 94 -3.44 -20.57 -10.31
CA ILE A 94 -4.53 -20.69 -11.29
C ILE A 94 -4.03 -20.44 -12.73
N ASP A 95 -2.75 -20.15 -12.92
CA ASP A 95 -2.05 -20.01 -14.21
C ASP A 95 -1.08 -21.21 -14.42
#